data_AF-A0A7S0FR79-F1
#
_entry.id   AF-A0A7S0FR79-F1
#
_cell.length_a   1.000
_cell.length_b   1.000
_cell.length_c   1.000
_cell.angle_alpha   90.00
_cell.angle_beta   90.00
_cell.angle_gamma   90.00
#
_symmetry.space_group_name_H-M   'P 1'
#
loop_
_entity.id
_entity.type
_entity.pdbx_description
1 polymer ?
#
loop_
_entity_poly.entity_id
_entity_poly.type
_entity_poly.pdbx_seq_one_letter_code
_entity_poly.pdbx_strand_id
1 'polypeptide(L)'
;GGEHRAAAPNPLCHLMLGWEVPGGWNGPLLAAITVLQMFLGGGGSFSTGGPGKGMHTRMYTEVLNRHHWVESCQASSVMYADSGLFTVYATVVPQHADEFITVLARIFRGVSQISVVELQRAKNALKSSIHMNLEMRAVMMEDIGRQLVLSGKVGTAQEFGRMVDAVTAEDLLQALRTCLRSEPTLLAYGAIDSVPPLEKVRERLAGASV
;
A
#
# COMPACT_ATOMS: atom_id res chain seq x y z
N GLY A 1 5.31 16.72 -2.70
CA GLY A 1 6.03 15.76 -1.85
C GLY A 1 6.64 16.49 -0.68
N GLY A 2 7.73 15.94 -0.12
CA GLY A 2 8.46 16.55 0.99
C GLY A 2 9.02 15.51 1.95
N GLU A 3 9.82 15.95 2.92
CA GLU A 3 10.26 15.09 4.02
C GLU A 3 9.97 15.70 5.38
N HIS A 4 9.64 14.83 6.34
CA HIS A 4 9.55 15.18 7.75
C HIS A 4 10.30 14.15 8.58
N ARG A 5 11.13 14.64 9.51
CA ARG A 5 12.01 13.84 10.33
C ARG A 5 11.81 14.22 11.79
N ALA A 6 11.45 13.23 12.61
CA ALA A 6 11.21 13.41 14.03
C ALA A 6 12.01 12.37 14.83
N ALA A 7 13.23 12.74 15.20
CA ALA A 7 14.07 11.91 16.06
C ALA A 7 13.42 11.78 17.46
N ALA A 8 13.37 10.56 17.99
CA ALA A 8 12.78 10.26 19.29
C ALA A 8 13.54 9.11 19.96
N PRO A 9 13.51 8.99 21.31
CA PRO A 9 14.14 7.89 22.05
C PRO A 9 13.35 6.58 21.87
N ASN A 10 13.37 6.07 20.64
CA ASN A 10 12.74 4.82 20.22
C ASN A 10 13.83 3.93 19.62
N PRO A 11 13.94 2.65 20.02
CA PRO A 11 14.96 1.74 19.50
C PRO A 11 14.80 1.40 18.01
N LEU A 12 13.63 1.66 17.41
CA LEU A 12 13.32 1.35 16.03
C LEU A 12 13.24 2.61 15.16
N CYS A 13 13.44 2.41 13.87
CA CYS A 13 13.23 3.40 12.83
C CYS A 13 11.87 3.15 12.18
N HIS A 14 10.97 4.12 12.27
CA HIS A 14 9.68 4.11 11.59
C HIS A 14 9.80 4.93 10.30
N LEU A 15 9.43 4.34 9.18
CA LEU A 15 9.46 4.95 7.86
C LEU A 15 8.08 4.88 7.23
N MET A 16 7.65 5.99 6.64
CA MET A 16 6.48 6.02 5.78
C MET A 16 6.83 6.73 4.49
N LEU A 17 6.54 6.08 3.37
CA LEU A 17 6.61 6.69 2.05
C LEU A 17 5.20 6.81 1.50
N GLY A 18 4.88 7.98 0.94
CA GLY A 18 3.57 8.27 0.36
C GLY A 18 3.68 8.88 -1.03
N TRP A 19 2.74 8.54 -1.89
CA TRP A 19 2.58 9.07 -3.23
C TRP A 19 1.14 9.50 -3.46
N GLU A 20 0.97 10.52 -4.29
CA GLU A 20 -0.35 10.94 -4.71
C GLU A 20 -0.99 9.89 -5.63
N VAL A 21 -2.28 9.65 -5.42
CA VAL A 21 -3.16 8.91 -6.34
C VAL A 21 -4.11 9.92 -6.98
N PRO A 22 -3.89 10.34 -8.23
CA PRO A 22 -4.71 11.37 -8.85
C PRO A 22 -6.16 10.91 -9.05
N GLY A 23 -7.10 11.82 -8.79
CA GLY A 23 -8.54 11.63 -9.00
C GLY A 23 -9.29 11.01 -7.82
N GLY A 24 -8.58 10.49 -6.81
CA GLY A 24 -9.18 10.01 -5.56
C GLY A 24 -10.29 8.97 -5.77
N TRP A 25 -11.37 9.11 -5.01
CA TRP A 25 -12.52 8.19 -4.98
C TRP A 25 -13.23 8.09 -6.34
N ASN A 26 -13.32 9.20 -7.08
CA ASN A 26 -13.95 9.21 -8.39
C ASN A 26 -12.96 8.96 -9.54
N GLY A 27 -11.70 8.70 -9.20
CA GLY A 27 -10.60 8.56 -10.15
C GLY A 27 -10.57 7.18 -10.83
N PRO A 28 -10.01 7.10 -12.05
CA PRO A 28 -9.91 5.85 -12.80
C PRO A 28 -8.99 4.82 -12.14
N LEU A 29 -8.11 5.26 -11.23
CA LEU A 29 -7.14 4.39 -10.56
C LEU A 29 -7.68 3.71 -9.29
N LEU A 30 -8.89 4.07 -8.82
CA LEU A 30 -9.44 3.60 -7.54
C LEU A 30 -9.35 2.07 -7.40
N ALA A 31 -9.90 1.33 -8.37
CA ALA A 31 -9.92 -0.12 -8.28
C ALA A 31 -8.50 -0.71 -8.35
N ALA A 32 -7.67 -0.22 -9.27
CA ALA A 32 -6.32 -0.71 -9.47
C ALA A 32 -5.43 -0.49 -8.23
N ILE A 33 -5.49 0.69 -7.60
CA ILE A 33 -4.65 0.99 -6.44
C ILE A 33 -5.12 0.24 -5.17
N THR A 34 -6.43 0.02 -5.00
CA THR A 34 -6.94 -0.79 -3.89
C THR A 34 -6.60 -2.28 -4.08
N VAL A 35 -6.61 -2.78 -5.31
CA VAL A 35 -6.09 -4.14 -5.61
C VAL A 35 -4.57 -4.19 -5.41
N LEU A 36 -3.82 -3.17 -5.81
CA LEU A 36 -2.38 -3.07 -5.58
C LEU A 36 -2.07 -3.12 -4.08
N GLN A 37 -2.83 -2.40 -3.25
CA GLN A 37 -2.74 -2.46 -1.79
C GLN A 37 -2.94 -3.89 -1.27
N MET A 38 -3.96 -4.62 -1.74
CA MET A 38 -4.19 -6.00 -1.29
C MET A 38 -3.12 -6.97 -1.78
N PHE A 39 -2.57 -6.75 -2.97
CA PHE A 39 -1.49 -7.55 -3.52
C PHE A 39 -0.17 -7.35 -2.75
N LEU A 40 0.21 -6.09 -2.50
CA LEU A 40 1.40 -5.76 -1.73
C LEU A 40 1.24 -6.19 -0.27
N GLY A 41 0.08 -5.88 0.31
CA GLY A 41 -0.33 -6.31 1.65
C GLY A 41 0.69 -5.94 2.72
N GLY A 42 1.09 -6.95 3.50
CA GLY A 42 2.02 -6.80 4.60
C GLY A 42 1.44 -7.16 5.96
N GLY A 43 2.03 -6.61 7.02
CA GLY A 43 1.66 -6.87 8.41
C GLY A 43 2.84 -6.67 9.36
N GLY A 44 2.70 -7.20 10.58
CA GLY A 44 3.80 -7.35 11.53
C GLY A 44 4.54 -8.68 11.36
N SER A 45 5.83 -8.68 11.66
CA SER A 45 6.71 -9.84 11.78
C SER A 45 6.12 -10.86 12.77
N PHE A 46 5.59 -10.35 13.88
CA PHE A 46 4.86 -11.10 14.87
C PHE A 46 3.36 -10.97 14.62
N SER A 47 2.76 -12.02 14.06
CA SER A 47 1.32 -12.12 13.89
C SER A 47 0.82 -13.48 14.37
N THR A 48 0.09 -13.51 15.48
CA THR A 48 -0.61 -14.69 15.98
C THR A 48 -1.97 -14.77 15.30
N GLY A 49 -2.02 -15.37 14.12
CA GLY A 49 -3.24 -15.51 13.35
C GLY A 49 -3.12 -16.63 12.32
N GLY A 50 -4.25 -17.23 11.97
CA GLY A 50 -4.31 -18.34 11.03
C GLY A 50 -4.18 -17.92 9.56
N PRO A 51 -4.38 -18.88 8.64
CA PRO A 51 -4.52 -18.61 7.21
C PRO A 51 -5.55 -17.51 6.92
N GLY A 52 -5.31 -16.68 5.89
CA GLY A 52 -6.22 -15.61 5.46
C GLY A 52 -5.80 -14.19 5.84
N LYS A 53 -4.87 -14.01 6.77
CA LYS A 53 -4.38 -12.69 7.22
C LYS A 53 -3.39 -11.97 6.28
N GLY A 54 -3.25 -12.44 5.04
CA GLY A 54 -2.31 -11.85 4.07
C GLY A 54 -0.87 -12.39 4.10
N MET A 55 -0.63 -13.58 4.67
CA MET A 55 0.72 -14.20 4.71
C MET A 55 1.34 -14.49 3.34
N HIS A 56 0.54 -14.49 2.28
CA HIS A 56 0.99 -14.71 0.90
C HIS A 56 1.01 -13.43 0.05
N THR A 57 1.00 -12.27 0.70
CA THR A 57 1.16 -10.96 0.03
C THR A 57 2.62 -10.66 -0.20
N ARG A 58 2.92 -9.81 -1.18
CA ARG A 58 4.31 -9.58 -1.64
C ARG A 58 5.21 -9.04 -0.52
N MET A 59 4.71 -8.10 0.29
CA MET A 59 5.47 -7.59 1.44
C MET A 59 5.68 -8.65 2.52
N TYR A 60 4.72 -9.56 2.72
CA TYR A 60 4.91 -10.62 3.70
C TYR A 60 5.99 -11.62 3.25
N THR A 61 5.89 -12.14 2.01
CA THR A 61 6.78 -13.20 1.53
C THR A 61 8.18 -12.72 1.17
N GLU A 62 8.29 -11.50 0.64
CA GLU A 62 9.55 -10.97 0.11
C GLU A 62 10.24 -10.00 1.08
N VAL A 63 9.49 -9.38 2.01
CA VAL A 63 10.06 -8.48 3.03
C VAL A 63 10.12 -9.18 4.38
N LEU A 64 8.98 -9.43 5.02
CA LEU A 64 8.93 -9.94 6.41
C LEU A 64 9.60 -11.31 6.57
N ASN A 65 9.38 -12.25 5.64
CA ASN A 65 9.96 -13.59 5.72
C ASN A 65 11.47 -13.64 5.41
N ARG A 66 12.02 -12.63 4.73
CA ARG A 66 13.42 -12.64 4.26
C ARG A 66 14.33 -11.67 4.99
N HIS A 67 13.75 -10.64 5.60
CA HIS A 67 14.48 -9.57 6.26
C HIS A 67 14.05 -9.51 7.73
N HIS A 68 14.75 -10.27 8.59
CA HIS A 68 14.45 -10.35 10.03
C HIS A 68 14.55 -9.00 10.76
N TRP A 69 15.18 -8.00 10.15
CA TRP A 69 15.34 -6.66 10.69
C TRP A 69 14.15 -5.74 10.38
N VAL A 70 13.10 -6.26 9.72
CA VAL A 70 11.83 -5.56 9.49
C VAL A 70 10.79 -6.10 10.47
N GLU A 71 10.35 -5.24 11.40
CA GLU A 71 9.33 -5.58 12.40
C GLU A 71 7.91 -5.46 11.85
N SER A 72 7.67 -4.51 10.96
CA SER A 72 6.40 -4.40 10.25
C SER A 72 6.62 -3.73 8.91
N CYS A 73 5.80 -4.11 7.93
CA CYS A 73 5.79 -3.49 6.61
C CYS A 73 4.40 -3.66 6.03
N GLN A 74 3.76 -2.57 5.61
CA GLN A 74 2.39 -2.60 5.11
C GLN A 74 2.15 -1.53 4.05
N ALA A 75 1.50 -1.92 2.96
CA ALA A 75 0.93 -1.01 1.98
C ALA A 75 -0.49 -0.58 2.40
N SER A 76 -0.80 0.69 2.24
CA SER A 76 -2.13 1.24 2.49
C SER A 76 -2.48 2.29 1.44
N SER A 77 -3.77 2.40 1.12
CA SER A 77 -4.29 3.47 0.26
C SER A 77 -5.47 4.15 0.94
N VAL A 78 -5.50 5.48 0.84
CA VAL A 78 -6.59 6.33 1.35
C VAL A 78 -7.08 7.19 0.20
N MET A 79 -8.39 7.28 0.03
CA MET A 79 -9.01 8.03 -1.06
C MET A 79 -9.84 9.17 -0.51
N TYR A 80 -9.58 10.37 -1.00
CA TYR A 80 -10.40 11.56 -0.79
C TYR A 80 -11.23 11.82 -2.05
N ALA A 81 -12.02 12.89 -2.06
CA ALA A 81 -12.96 13.16 -3.16
C ALA A 81 -12.26 13.47 -4.49
N ASP A 82 -11.12 14.16 -4.45
CA ASP A 82 -10.37 14.72 -5.58
C ASP A 82 -8.95 14.16 -5.73
N SER A 83 -8.38 13.64 -4.65
CA SER A 83 -7.05 13.02 -4.63
C SER A 83 -7.01 11.82 -3.68
N GLY A 84 -5.92 11.09 -3.68
CA GLY A 84 -5.70 9.94 -2.82
C GLY A 84 -4.23 9.82 -2.44
N LEU A 85 -3.96 8.94 -1.49
CA LEU A 85 -2.62 8.69 -1.00
C LEU A 85 -2.37 7.18 -0.99
N PHE A 86 -1.36 6.75 -1.75
CA PHE A 86 -0.82 5.40 -1.67
C PHE A 86 0.44 5.43 -0.81
N THR A 87 0.53 4.53 0.16
CA THR A 87 1.57 4.59 1.19
C THR A 87 2.16 3.23 1.48
N VAL A 88 3.43 3.23 1.87
CA VAL A 88 4.11 2.09 2.46
C VAL A 88 4.68 2.53 3.80
N TYR A 89 4.22 1.88 4.86
CA TYR A 89 4.71 2.08 6.20
C TYR A 89 5.57 0.88 6.61
N ALA A 90 6.71 1.12 7.24
CA ALA A 90 7.54 0.06 7.79
C ALA A 90 8.21 0.49 9.10
N THR A 91 8.43 -0.50 9.96
CA THR A 91 9.23 -0.38 11.17
C THR A 91 10.44 -1.29 11.01
N VAL A 92 11.64 -0.74 11.13
CA VAL A 92 12.89 -1.45 10.88
C VAL A 92 13.92 -1.20 11.99
N VAL A 93 14.85 -2.13 12.14
CA VAL A 93 16.06 -1.93 12.93
C VAL A 93 16.88 -0.78 12.30
N PRO A 94 17.34 0.22 13.07
CA PRO A 94 17.86 1.47 12.52
C PRO A 94 18.96 1.27 11.49
N GLN A 95 19.93 0.39 11.72
CA GLN A 95 21.07 0.20 10.80
C GLN A 95 20.65 -0.21 9.37
N HIS A 96 19.44 -0.74 9.18
CA HIS A 96 18.93 -1.21 7.89
C HIS A 96 17.95 -0.24 7.20
N ALA A 97 17.76 0.98 7.72
CA ALA A 97 16.83 1.93 7.12
C ALA A 97 17.16 2.27 5.64
N ASP A 98 18.44 2.46 5.31
CA ASP A 98 18.87 2.68 3.93
C ASP A 98 18.66 1.44 3.04
N GLU A 99 18.90 0.25 3.60
CA GLU A 99 18.70 -1.03 2.93
C GLU A 99 17.22 -1.27 2.62
N PHE A 100 16.32 -0.92 3.54
CA PHE A 100 14.87 -1.02 3.36
C PHE A 100 14.39 -0.30 2.10
N ILE A 101 14.89 0.90 1.82
CA ILE A 101 14.53 1.65 0.60
C ILE A 101 14.91 0.87 -0.66
N THR A 102 16.05 0.16 -0.62
CA THR A 102 16.51 -0.68 -1.73
C THR A 102 15.64 -1.92 -1.90
N VAL A 103 15.23 -2.55 -0.80
CA VAL A 103 14.28 -3.66 -0.80
C VAL A 103 12.94 -3.20 -1.38
N LEU A 104 12.40 -2.07 -0.93
CA LEU A 104 11.15 -1.52 -1.44
C LEU A 104 11.21 -1.24 -2.95
N ALA A 105 12.31 -0.64 -3.43
CA ALA A 105 12.52 -0.43 -4.87
C ALA A 105 12.53 -1.74 -5.67
N ARG A 106 13.00 -2.85 -5.08
CA ARG A 106 12.93 -4.19 -5.71
C ARG A 106 11.50 -4.73 -5.73
N ILE A 107 10.75 -4.56 -4.64
CA ILE A 107 9.33 -4.97 -4.56
C ILE A 107 8.51 -4.26 -5.63
N PHE A 108 8.70 -2.94 -5.79
CA PHE A 108 8.01 -2.15 -6.81
C PHE A 108 8.35 -2.59 -8.24
N ARG A 109 9.62 -2.89 -8.54
CA ARG A 109 10.01 -3.49 -9.83
C ARG A 109 9.32 -4.82 -10.09
N GLY A 110 9.20 -5.65 -9.05
CA GLY A 110 8.54 -6.95 -9.11
C GLY A 110 7.04 -6.90 -9.42
N VAL A 111 6.39 -5.73 -9.37
CA VAL A 111 4.98 -5.57 -9.78
C VAL A 111 4.80 -5.87 -11.28
N SER A 112 5.81 -5.58 -12.10
CA SER A 112 5.82 -5.94 -13.53
C SER A 112 5.77 -7.46 -13.79
N GLN A 113 6.10 -8.28 -12.78
CA GLN A 113 6.19 -9.74 -12.85
C GLN A 113 5.10 -10.42 -12.01
N ILE A 114 3.96 -9.75 -11.80
CA ILE A 114 2.85 -10.34 -11.05
C ILE A 114 2.30 -11.58 -11.75
N SER A 115 2.18 -12.69 -11.00
CA SER A 115 1.56 -13.91 -11.52
C SER A 115 0.03 -13.80 -11.51
N VAL A 116 -0.62 -14.53 -12.41
CA VAL A 116 -2.10 -14.63 -12.46
C VAL A 116 -2.67 -15.11 -11.11
N VAL A 117 -1.98 -16.04 -10.45
CA VAL A 117 -2.38 -16.58 -9.15
C VAL A 117 -2.36 -15.50 -8.06
N GLU A 118 -1.33 -14.66 -8.03
CA GLU A 118 -1.21 -13.58 -7.04
C GLU A 118 -2.24 -12.47 -7.29
N LEU A 119 -2.44 -12.09 -8.55
CA LEU A 119 -3.47 -11.14 -8.93
C LEU A 119 -4.85 -11.63 -8.53
N GLN A 120 -5.20 -12.88 -8.87
CA GLN A 120 -6.50 -13.43 -8.53
C GLN A 120 -6.69 -13.57 -7.02
N ARG A 121 -5.63 -13.90 -6.28
CA ARG A 121 -5.65 -13.93 -4.81
C ARG A 121 -5.97 -12.55 -4.23
N ALA A 122 -5.31 -11.50 -4.71
CA ALA A 122 -5.55 -10.13 -4.25
C ALA A 122 -6.98 -9.67 -4.54
N LYS A 123 -7.49 -9.96 -5.76
CA LYS A 123 -8.87 -9.63 -6.16
C LYS A 123 -9.90 -10.37 -5.31
N ASN A 124 -9.70 -11.67 -5.10
CA ASN A 124 -10.59 -12.48 -4.25
C ASN A 124 -10.55 -12.01 -2.79
N ALA A 125 -9.37 -11.70 -2.25
CA ALA A 125 -9.23 -11.19 -0.89
C ALA A 125 -9.95 -9.84 -0.70
N LEU A 126 -9.81 -8.92 -1.68
CA LEU A 126 -10.49 -7.62 -1.64
C LEU A 126 -12.01 -7.79 -1.68
N LYS A 127 -12.54 -8.59 -2.61
CA LYS A 127 -13.98 -8.86 -2.71
C LYS A 127 -14.52 -9.52 -1.44
N SER A 128 -13.79 -10.48 -0.89
CA SER A 128 -14.13 -11.12 0.39
C SER A 128 -14.20 -10.09 1.51
N SER A 129 -13.19 -9.20 1.61
CA SER A 129 -13.18 -8.15 2.62
C SER A 129 -14.34 -7.17 2.48
N ILE A 130 -14.71 -6.78 1.26
CA ILE A 130 -15.88 -5.91 1.01
C ILE A 130 -17.16 -6.58 1.52
N HIS A 131 -17.41 -7.84 1.12
CA HIS A 131 -18.62 -8.54 1.53
C HIS A 131 -18.69 -8.77 3.04
N MET A 132 -17.61 -9.24 3.66
CA MET A 132 -17.55 -9.48 5.10
C MET A 132 -17.76 -8.19 5.91
N ASN A 133 -17.15 -7.08 5.48
CA ASN A 133 -17.30 -5.80 6.17
C ASN A 133 -18.76 -5.31 6.15
N LEU A 134 -19.50 -5.56 5.07
CA LEU A 134 -20.90 -5.15 4.93
C LEU A 134 -21.89 -6.01 5.73
N GLU A 135 -21.46 -7.09 6.38
CA GLU A 135 -22.29 -7.84 7.34
C GLU A 135 -22.49 -7.06 8.65
N MET A 136 -21.57 -6.15 8.97
CA MET A 136 -21.64 -5.30 10.15
C MET A 136 -22.48 -4.05 9.86
N ARG A 137 -23.65 -3.93 10.48
CA ARG A 137 -24.59 -2.80 10.26
C ARG A 137 -23.94 -1.43 10.48
N ALA A 138 -23.06 -1.30 11.47
CA ALA A 138 -22.35 -0.05 11.71
C ALA A 138 -21.45 0.34 10.53
N VAL A 139 -20.69 -0.61 10.00
CA VAL A 139 -19.82 -0.43 8.83
C VAL A 139 -20.65 -0.14 7.58
N MET A 140 -21.76 -0.83 7.38
CA MET A 140 -22.69 -0.56 6.26
C MET A 140 -23.22 0.88 6.29
N MET A 141 -23.65 1.37 7.47
CA MET A 141 -24.18 2.73 7.59
C MET A 141 -23.10 3.79 7.36
N GLU A 142 -21.89 3.58 7.89
CA GLU A 142 -20.74 4.45 7.62
C GLU A 142 -20.39 4.47 6.13
N ASP A 143 -20.36 3.31 5.48
CA ASP A 143 -20.04 3.17 4.07
C ASP A 143 -21.04 3.92 3.19
N ILE A 144 -22.35 3.76 3.43
CA ILE A 144 -23.40 4.54 2.73
C ILE A 144 -23.16 6.05 2.88
N GLY A 145 -22.92 6.52 4.11
CA GLY A 145 -22.66 7.94 4.38
C GLY A 145 -21.42 8.45 3.65
N ARG A 146 -20.30 7.72 3.74
CA ARG A 146 -19.04 8.06 3.08
C ARG A 146 -19.21 8.10 1.55
N GLN A 147 -19.87 7.11 0.95
CA GLN A 147 -20.09 7.06 -0.48
C GLN A 147 -20.94 8.24 -0.98
N LEU A 148 -22.00 8.60 -0.25
CA LEU A 148 -22.82 9.77 -0.56
C LEU A 148 -22.02 11.07 -0.48
N VAL A 149 -21.17 11.24 0.53
CA VAL A 149 -20.33 12.45 0.68
C VAL A 149 -19.26 12.54 -0.42
N LEU A 150 -18.62 11.41 -0.77
CA LEU A 150 -17.51 11.40 -1.73
C LEU A 150 -17.96 11.42 -3.20
N SER A 151 -19.13 10.87 -3.51
CA SER A 151 -19.55 10.65 -4.91
C SER A 151 -21.01 10.97 -5.22
N GLY A 152 -21.82 11.33 -4.22
CA GLY A 152 -23.25 11.60 -4.38
C GLY A 152 -24.09 10.37 -4.72
N LYS A 153 -23.50 9.18 -4.74
CA LYS A 153 -24.16 7.91 -5.07
C LYS A 153 -23.69 6.80 -4.14
N VAL A 154 -24.52 5.77 -4.01
CA VAL A 154 -24.19 4.56 -3.25
C VAL A 154 -24.06 3.41 -4.24
N GLY A 155 -22.85 2.90 -4.39
CA GLY A 155 -22.54 1.67 -5.10
C GLY A 155 -22.77 0.44 -4.23
N THR A 156 -23.17 -0.64 -4.88
CA THR A 156 -23.39 -1.96 -4.30
C THR A 156 -22.10 -2.76 -4.23
N ALA A 157 -22.04 -3.75 -3.32
CA ALA A 157 -20.91 -4.67 -3.25
C ALA A 157 -20.64 -5.38 -4.58
N GLN A 158 -21.69 -5.68 -5.35
CA GLN A 158 -21.60 -6.30 -6.68
C GLN A 158 -21.00 -5.37 -7.73
N GLU A 159 -21.25 -4.07 -7.66
CA GLU A 159 -20.62 -3.07 -8.55
C GLU A 159 -19.14 -2.95 -8.25
N PHE A 160 -18.77 -2.81 -6.97
CA PHE A 160 -17.36 -2.81 -6.57
C PHE A 160 -16.66 -4.12 -6.91
N GLY A 161 -17.35 -5.26 -6.74
CA GLY A 161 -16.85 -6.57 -7.14
C GLY A 161 -16.52 -6.65 -8.63
N ARG A 162 -17.39 -6.11 -9.50
CA ARG A 162 -17.15 -6.01 -10.94
C ARG A 162 -15.98 -5.07 -11.28
N MET A 163 -15.86 -3.94 -10.59
CA MET A 163 -14.71 -3.04 -10.76
C MET A 163 -13.40 -3.75 -10.40
N VAL A 164 -13.38 -4.49 -9.29
CA VAL A 164 -12.24 -5.31 -8.89
C VAL A 164 -11.96 -6.37 -9.93
N ASP A 165 -12.96 -7.09 -10.42
CA ASP A 165 -12.79 -8.16 -11.42
C ASP A 165 -12.27 -7.66 -12.78
N ALA A 166 -12.52 -6.40 -13.14
CA ALA A 166 -11.98 -5.81 -14.35
C ALA A 166 -10.47 -5.50 -14.28
N VAL A 167 -9.88 -5.42 -13.08
CA VAL A 167 -8.46 -5.02 -12.90
C VAL A 167 -7.51 -6.06 -13.48
N THR A 168 -6.60 -5.63 -14.34
CA THR A 168 -5.55 -6.43 -14.96
C THR A 168 -4.19 -6.22 -14.28
N ALA A 169 -3.20 -7.04 -14.64
CA ALA A 169 -1.82 -6.87 -14.18
C ALA A 169 -1.22 -5.53 -14.66
N GLU A 170 -1.46 -5.18 -15.92
CA GLU A 170 -1.09 -3.90 -16.52
C GLU A 170 -1.68 -2.71 -15.75
N ASP A 171 -2.94 -2.80 -15.30
CA ASP A 171 -3.57 -1.72 -14.53
C ASP A 171 -2.86 -1.47 -13.20
N LEU A 172 -2.39 -2.54 -12.53
CA LEU A 172 -1.61 -2.41 -11.29
C LEU A 172 -0.26 -1.74 -11.54
N LEU A 173 0.43 -2.17 -12.60
CA LEU A 173 1.71 -1.57 -12.99
C LEU A 173 1.53 -0.10 -13.37
N GLN A 174 0.47 0.22 -14.12
CA GLN A 174 0.16 1.59 -14.52
C GLN A 174 -0.24 2.46 -13.32
N ALA A 175 -1.02 1.93 -12.37
CA ALA A 175 -1.35 2.63 -11.14
C ALA A 175 -0.10 2.94 -10.31
N LEU A 176 0.79 1.95 -10.11
CA LEU A 176 2.06 2.15 -9.42
C LEU A 176 2.94 3.19 -10.14
N ARG A 177 3.13 3.06 -11.46
CA ARG A 177 3.89 4.03 -12.25
C ARG A 177 3.32 5.44 -12.16
N THR A 178 1.99 5.56 -12.13
CA THR A 178 1.35 6.88 -11.97
C THR A 178 1.64 7.47 -10.60
N CYS A 179 1.58 6.68 -9.53
CA CYS A 179 1.96 7.12 -8.19
C CYS A 179 3.44 7.54 -8.13
N LEU A 180 4.34 6.72 -8.66
CA LEU A 180 5.79 6.96 -8.64
C LEU A 180 6.25 8.18 -9.47
N ARG A 181 5.41 8.69 -10.38
CA ARG A 181 5.65 9.96 -11.09
C ARG A 181 5.44 11.18 -10.20
N SER A 182 4.59 11.08 -9.19
CA SER A 182 4.40 12.14 -8.20
C SER A 182 5.62 12.24 -7.29
N GLU A 183 5.85 13.43 -6.75
CA GLU A 183 6.95 13.63 -5.81
C GLU A 183 6.67 12.88 -4.50
N PRO A 184 7.54 11.94 -4.07
CA PRO A 184 7.30 11.16 -2.86
C PRO A 184 7.30 12.04 -1.62
N THR A 185 6.55 11.59 -0.62
CA THR A 185 6.59 12.13 0.75
C THR A 185 7.26 11.11 1.67
N LEU A 186 8.32 11.51 2.36
CA LEU A 186 9.04 10.69 3.34
C LEU A 186 8.76 11.17 4.76
N LEU A 187 8.28 10.28 5.62
CA LEU A 187 8.20 10.51 7.05
C LEU A 187 9.15 9.53 7.75
N ALA A 188 9.98 10.04 8.64
CA ALA A 188 10.88 9.24 9.47
C ALA A 188 10.70 9.59 10.95
N TYR A 189 10.54 8.59 11.81
CA TYR A 189 10.35 8.76 13.25
C TYR A 189 11.14 7.74 14.06
N GLY A 190 11.69 8.15 15.21
CA GLY A 190 12.48 7.29 16.09
C GLY A 190 13.98 7.40 15.87
N ALA A 191 14.69 6.27 15.79
CA ALA A 191 16.12 6.22 15.52
C ALA A 191 16.41 6.33 14.01
N ILE A 192 16.59 7.56 13.52
CA ILE A 192 16.54 7.90 12.08
C ILE A 192 17.89 8.25 11.44
N ASP A 193 19.02 8.03 12.12
CA ASP A 193 20.36 8.46 11.66
C ASP A 193 20.79 7.83 10.33
N SER A 194 20.30 6.62 10.06
CA SER A 194 20.57 5.83 8.86
C SER A 194 19.58 6.08 7.71
N VAL A 195 18.58 6.94 7.92
CA VAL A 195 17.54 7.21 6.92
C VAL A 195 18.12 8.13 5.84
N PRO A 196 18.22 7.69 4.57
CA PRO A 196 18.77 8.51 3.51
C PRO A 196 17.95 9.78 3.27
N PRO A 197 18.56 10.84 2.71
CA PRO A 197 17.83 12.04 2.27
C PRO A 197 16.79 11.68 1.20
N LEU A 198 15.67 12.42 1.17
CA LEU A 198 14.58 12.20 0.20
C LEU A 198 15.07 12.10 -1.25
N GLU A 199 16.07 12.89 -1.62
CA GLU A 199 16.67 12.89 -2.97
C GLU A 199 17.18 11.51 -3.38
N LYS A 200 17.94 10.86 -2.49
CA LYS A 200 18.48 9.51 -2.72
C LYS A 200 17.37 8.46 -2.75
N VAL A 201 16.33 8.64 -1.94
CA VAL A 201 15.14 7.78 -1.95
C VAL A 201 14.41 7.90 -3.29
N ARG A 202 14.20 9.13 -3.76
CA ARG A 202 13.55 9.44 -5.04
C ARG A 202 14.28 8.78 -6.20
N GLU A 203 15.60 8.92 -6.29
CA GLU A 203 16.41 8.31 -7.34
C GLU A 203 16.26 6.78 -7.38
N ARG A 204 16.33 6.11 -6.23
CA ARG A 204 16.19 4.65 -6.15
C ARG A 204 14.80 4.16 -6.54
N LEU A 205 13.75 4.89 -6.16
CA LEU A 205 12.36 4.51 -6.44
C LEU A 205 11.94 4.91 -7.86
N ALA A 206 12.53 5.95 -8.45
CA ALA A 206 12.34 6.30 -9.86
C ALA A 206 12.79 5.14 -10.77
N GLY A 207 13.93 4.50 -10.46
CA GLY A 207 14.40 3.30 -11.15
C GLY A 207 13.49 2.08 -11.00
N ALA A 208 12.48 2.13 -10.13
CA ALA A 208 11.47 1.08 -9.98
C ALA A 208 10.24 1.23 -10.89
N SER A 209 10.15 2.35 -11.63
CA SER A 209 9.06 2.61 -12.59
C SER A 209 9.29 1.95 -13.95
N VAL A 210 10.46 1.36 -14.19
CA VAL A 210 10.85 0.68 -15.43
C VAL A 210 10.45 -0.78 -15.32
#